data_AF-A0A1H1TU53-F1
#
_entry.id   AF-A0A1H1TU53-F1
#
_cell.length_a   1.000
_cell.length_b   1.000
_cell.length_c   1.000
_cell.angle_alpha   90.00
_cell.angle_beta   90.00
_cell.angle_gamma   90.00
#
_symmetry.space_group_name_H-M   'P 1'
#
loop_
_entity.id
_entity.type
_entity.pdbx_description
1 polymer ?
#
loop_
_entity_poly.entity_id
_entity_poly.type
_entity_poly.pdbx_seq_one_letter_code
_entity_poly.pdbx_strand_id
1 'polypeptide(L)'
;MKVSNYLLLICLLFTACKISDLGKNKETNERILEEAKTYKNFRGYEPVDPVEFEDKILIANDQNSIILKDMKLLNREEILGFLNNETVLVSIGQLNRDGAISYLPITLSQKNTSYKITMDYMKYATLAQVSNNQFIGSKRVGVGLRLISLITTAETGINIGDLYAIGLAAKEGKLSGTMIIEVIGIKSKEVTTLIPLPSEINQTTIQNAMQALATIKSKIYDEETRLYPQVMAIKKYKNEEIQIVKTNGDTVFNIENAIEDHSIQLQFGNIKFSSEEKQEEASLLLVEALRSIINKNIETSIKSLQEYEQAFPLYSVDIVLDKLEESRTDLQDKNSPEWKKVYQLILDNYAERLPSSVIQKLENS
;
A
#
# COMPACT_ATOMS: atom_id res chain seq x y z
N MET A 1 49.19 37.32 -65.77
CA MET A 1 48.08 38.28 -66.04
C MET A 1 46.79 37.63 -65.56
N LYS A 2 46.15 38.22 -64.53
CA LYS A 2 44.81 37.95 -63.96
C LYS A 2 44.54 36.51 -63.46
N VAL A 3 44.67 36.18 -62.16
CA VAL A 3 43.92 36.64 -60.95
C VAL A 3 42.48 36.12 -60.90
N SER A 4 42.25 35.30 -59.86
CA SER A 4 41.02 35.12 -59.09
C SER A 4 39.81 34.45 -59.76
N ASN A 5 39.63 33.16 -59.45
CA ASN A 5 38.34 32.69 -58.93
C ASN A 5 38.60 31.64 -57.85
N TYR A 6 38.63 32.18 -56.62
CA TYR A 6 38.52 31.51 -55.34
C TYR A 6 37.39 30.46 -55.37
N LEU A 7 37.63 29.22 -54.97
CA LEU A 7 37.78 28.85 -53.55
C LEU A 7 36.49 29.17 -52.76
N LEU A 8 35.34 28.64 -53.18
CA LEU A 8 34.10 28.75 -52.40
C LEU A 8 33.14 27.55 -52.51
N LEU A 9 33.62 26.34 -52.82
CA LEU A 9 32.70 25.19 -52.88
C LEU A 9 33.30 23.83 -52.45
N ILE A 10 34.36 23.82 -51.63
CA ILE A 10 34.89 22.60 -51.00
C ILE A 10 35.27 22.88 -49.54
N CYS A 11 34.38 23.51 -48.77
CA CYS A 11 34.55 23.71 -47.32
C CYS A 11 33.25 23.59 -46.49
N LEU A 12 32.16 23.03 -47.04
CA LEU A 12 30.86 22.99 -46.36
C LEU A 12 30.25 21.59 -46.14
N LEU A 13 31.08 20.55 -46.10
CA LEU A 13 30.64 19.20 -45.66
C LEU A 13 31.47 18.60 -44.53
N PHE A 14 32.31 19.40 -43.87
CA PHE A 14 33.08 18.99 -42.69
C PHE A 14 32.88 19.92 -41.49
N THR A 15 31.63 20.23 -41.14
CA THR A 15 31.34 20.73 -39.79
C THR A 15 29.98 20.26 -39.30
N ALA A 16 30.03 19.53 -38.19
CA ALA A 16 29.02 19.48 -37.15
C ALA A 16 27.74 18.65 -37.39
N CYS A 17 27.90 17.33 -37.54
CA CYS A 17 27.14 16.47 -36.63
C CYS A 17 27.90 16.47 -35.30
N LYS A 18 27.60 17.44 -34.43
CA LYS A 18 28.05 17.41 -33.05
C LYS A 18 27.56 16.10 -32.44
N ILE A 19 28.52 15.34 -31.93
CA ILE A 19 28.37 14.29 -30.93
C ILE A 19 27.86 14.96 -29.64
N SER A 20 26.63 15.51 -29.65
CA SER A 20 26.04 16.24 -28.53
C SER A 20 24.96 15.46 -27.79
N ASP A 21 24.53 14.30 -28.28
CA ASP A 21 23.52 13.48 -27.60
C ASP A 21 24.11 12.47 -26.61
N LEU A 22 25.36 12.02 -26.78
CA LEU A 22 25.99 11.16 -25.77
C LEU A 22 26.41 11.93 -24.51
N GLY A 23 26.85 13.19 -24.65
CA GLY A 23 27.29 14.02 -23.52
C GLY A 23 26.13 14.55 -22.67
N LYS A 24 25.06 15.02 -23.32
CA LYS A 24 23.87 15.53 -22.61
C LYS A 24 23.15 14.45 -21.83
N ASN A 25 23.00 13.24 -22.38
CA ASN A 25 22.37 12.14 -21.67
C ASN A 25 23.20 11.68 -20.47
N LYS A 26 24.53 11.68 -20.58
CA LYS A 26 25.41 11.33 -19.47
C LYS A 26 25.32 12.34 -18.33
N GLU A 27 25.38 13.64 -18.64
CA GLU A 27 25.29 14.72 -17.65
C GLU A 27 23.88 14.82 -17.03
N THR A 28 22.83 14.57 -17.81
CA THR A 28 21.44 14.52 -17.32
C THR A 28 21.21 13.29 -16.43
N ASN A 29 21.72 12.12 -16.81
CA ASN A 29 21.64 10.91 -15.99
C ASN A 29 22.46 11.04 -14.72
N GLU A 30 23.67 11.62 -14.78
CA GLU A 30 24.48 11.90 -13.59
C GLU A 30 23.79 12.87 -12.64
N ARG A 31 23.12 13.92 -13.14
CA ARG A 31 22.31 14.84 -12.32
C ARG A 31 21.08 14.17 -11.71
N ILE A 32 20.34 13.37 -12.47
CA ILE A 32 19.19 12.59 -11.95
C ILE A 32 19.66 11.60 -10.88
N LEU A 33 20.85 11.01 -11.03
CA LEU A 33 21.46 10.10 -10.07
C LEU A 33 21.98 10.82 -8.81
N GLU A 34 22.51 12.03 -8.94
CA GLU A 34 22.85 12.89 -7.80
C GLU A 34 21.60 13.35 -7.03
N GLU A 35 20.56 13.79 -7.74
CA GLU A 35 19.26 14.14 -7.16
C GLU A 35 18.57 12.92 -6.51
N ALA A 36 18.83 11.71 -7.00
CA ALA A 36 18.33 10.48 -6.40
C ALA A 36 19.06 10.04 -5.14
N LYS A 37 20.37 10.33 -5.00
CA LYS A 37 21.06 10.17 -3.71
C LYS A 37 20.42 11.04 -2.62
N THR A 38 19.75 12.13 -2.99
CA THR A 38 18.97 12.98 -2.08
C THR A 38 17.58 12.43 -1.71
N TYR A 39 17.09 11.35 -2.35
CA TYR A 39 15.91 10.62 -1.85
C TYR A 39 16.32 9.64 -0.75
N LYS A 40 16.53 10.17 0.46
CA LYS A 40 16.76 9.41 1.71
C LYS A 40 15.58 8.51 2.14
N ASN A 41 14.48 8.50 1.39
CA ASN A 41 13.21 7.92 1.78
C ASN A 41 12.68 6.98 0.69
N PHE A 42 13.19 5.75 0.60
CA PHE A 42 12.45 4.68 -0.08
C PHE A 42 11.14 4.47 0.70
N ARG A 43 10.01 4.92 0.14
CA ARG A 43 8.68 4.85 0.78
C ARG A 43 7.91 3.56 0.43
N GLY A 44 8.55 2.64 -0.27
CA GLY A 44 8.00 1.35 -0.67
C GLY A 44 8.11 0.27 0.40
N TYR A 45 7.63 -0.92 0.08
CA TYR A 45 7.89 -2.11 0.89
C TYR A 45 9.29 -2.65 0.57
N GLU A 46 10.08 -2.89 1.61
CA GLU A 46 11.40 -3.52 1.51
C GLU A 46 11.22 -5.05 1.58
N PRO A 47 11.78 -5.81 0.63
CA PRO A 47 11.77 -7.27 0.71
C PRO A 47 12.61 -7.72 1.90
N VAL A 48 12.08 -8.68 2.66
CA VAL A 48 12.79 -9.33 3.77
C VAL A 48 12.92 -10.81 3.50
N ASP A 49 13.92 -11.44 4.11
CA ASP A 49 14.03 -12.89 4.06
C ASP A 49 12.73 -13.51 4.60
N PRO A 50 12.13 -14.48 3.88
CA PRO A 50 10.83 -15.01 4.27
C PRO A 50 10.88 -15.69 5.63
N VAL A 51 9.94 -15.31 6.51
CA VAL A 51 9.78 -15.91 7.84
C VAL A 51 8.33 -16.34 8.01
N GLU A 52 8.11 -17.48 8.68
CA GLU A 52 6.76 -17.97 8.99
C GLU A 52 5.94 -16.91 9.73
N PHE A 53 4.68 -16.79 9.34
CA PHE A 53 3.73 -15.92 10.01
C PHE A 53 2.90 -16.74 10.99
N GLU A 54 3.08 -16.49 12.29
CA GLU A 54 2.47 -17.28 13.37
C GLU A 54 1.32 -16.56 14.09
N ASP A 55 0.88 -15.40 13.61
CA ASP A 55 -0.19 -14.66 14.29
C ASP A 55 -1.57 -15.27 13.97
N LYS A 56 -2.50 -15.09 14.91
CA LYS A 56 -3.91 -15.42 14.70
C LYS A 56 -4.58 -14.35 13.84
N ILE A 57 -5.48 -14.77 12.96
CA ILE A 57 -6.23 -13.87 12.07
C ILE A 57 -7.74 -13.99 12.31
N LEU A 58 -8.45 -12.90 12.03
CA LEU A 58 -9.90 -12.87 12.04
C LEU A 58 -10.43 -13.38 10.69
N ILE A 59 -11.31 -14.36 10.72
CA ILE A 59 -11.98 -14.90 9.53
C ILE A 59 -13.49 -14.91 9.74
N ALA A 60 -14.26 -14.67 8.67
CA ALA A 60 -15.70 -14.87 8.67
C ALA A 60 -15.99 -16.36 8.46
N ASN A 61 -16.84 -16.94 9.29
CA ASN A 61 -17.32 -18.31 9.11
C ASN A 61 -18.57 -18.36 8.21
N ASP A 62 -19.00 -19.58 7.84
CA ASP A 62 -20.19 -19.83 7.01
C ASP A 62 -21.52 -19.34 7.61
N GLN A 63 -21.49 -18.88 8.88
CA GLN A 63 -22.63 -18.34 9.62
C GLN A 63 -22.52 -16.82 9.79
N ASN A 64 -21.70 -16.16 8.98
CA ASN A 64 -21.41 -14.71 9.01
C ASN A 64 -20.88 -14.19 10.36
N SER A 65 -20.31 -15.05 11.19
CA SER A 65 -19.69 -14.66 12.46
C SER A 65 -18.17 -14.56 12.28
N ILE A 66 -17.54 -13.57 12.93
CA ILE A 66 -16.08 -13.40 12.90
C ILE A 66 -15.46 -14.25 14.01
N ILE A 67 -14.54 -15.14 13.64
CA ILE A 67 -13.79 -15.99 14.58
C ILE A 67 -12.29 -15.75 14.45
N LEU A 68 -11.57 -15.86 15.58
CA LEU A 68 -10.11 -15.76 15.61
C LEU A 68 -9.50 -17.16 15.43
N LYS A 69 -8.72 -17.36 14.37
CA LYS A 69 -8.12 -18.66 14.04
C LYS A 69 -6.62 -18.53 13.79
N ASP A 70 -5.87 -19.54 14.21
CA ASP A 70 -4.44 -19.64 13.93
C ASP A 70 -4.20 -19.90 12.43
N MET A 71 -3.23 -19.21 11.83
CA MET A 71 -2.87 -19.35 10.41
C MET A 71 -2.63 -20.82 10.02
N LYS A 72 -2.03 -21.62 10.91
CA LYS A 72 -1.70 -23.04 10.66
C LYS A 72 -2.93 -23.94 10.64
N LEU A 73 -4.07 -23.47 11.15
CA LEU A 73 -5.33 -24.23 11.20
C LEU A 73 -6.27 -23.88 10.04
N LEU A 74 -5.93 -22.87 9.23
CA LEU A 74 -6.76 -22.47 8.11
C LEU A 74 -6.76 -23.54 7.02
N ASN A 75 -7.93 -23.78 6.45
CA ASN A 75 -8.05 -24.53 5.23
C ASN A 75 -7.62 -23.66 4.03
N ARG A 76 -7.50 -24.28 2.87
CA ARG A 76 -7.00 -23.64 1.66
C ARG A 76 -7.86 -22.46 1.20
N GLU A 77 -9.18 -22.59 1.26
CA GLU A 77 -10.11 -21.52 0.84
C GLU A 77 -10.03 -20.32 1.78
N GLU A 78 -9.97 -20.56 3.09
CA GLU A 78 -9.77 -19.53 4.11
C GLU A 78 -8.43 -18.80 3.88
N ILE A 79 -7.34 -19.53 3.57
CA ILE A 79 -6.05 -18.91 3.23
C ILE A 79 -6.18 -18.06 1.97
N LEU A 80 -6.78 -18.58 0.90
CA LEU A 80 -6.93 -17.82 -0.35
C LEU A 80 -7.82 -16.58 -0.19
N GLY A 81 -8.85 -16.67 0.65
CA GLY A 81 -9.72 -15.55 1.03
C GLY A 81 -8.98 -14.51 1.87
N PHE A 82 -8.12 -14.94 2.79
CA PHE A 82 -7.22 -14.06 3.54
C PHE A 82 -6.22 -13.35 2.62
N LEU A 83 -5.63 -14.06 1.65
CA LEU A 83 -4.67 -13.53 0.68
C LEU A 83 -5.37 -12.78 -0.47
N ASN A 84 -6.12 -11.74 -0.13
CA ASN A 84 -6.99 -11.00 -1.03
C ASN A 84 -6.27 -10.02 -1.98
N ASN A 85 -4.99 -9.74 -1.78
CA ASN A 85 -4.21 -8.88 -2.68
C ASN A 85 -3.25 -9.69 -3.55
N GLU A 86 -2.92 -9.12 -4.70
CA GLU A 86 -1.92 -9.66 -5.62
C GLU A 86 -1.08 -8.51 -6.19
N THR A 87 0.23 -8.71 -6.32
CA THR A 87 1.11 -7.68 -6.88
C THR A 87 2.38 -8.27 -7.47
N VAL A 88 3.01 -7.48 -8.35
CA VAL A 88 4.41 -7.64 -8.74
C VAL A 88 5.17 -6.41 -8.25
N LEU A 89 6.23 -6.61 -7.49
CA LEU A 89 7.05 -5.54 -6.93
C LEU A 89 8.50 -5.71 -7.36
N VAL A 90 9.14 -4.64 -7.84
CA VAL A 90 10.59 -4.59 -8.07
C VAL A 90 11.23 -3.70 -7.02
N SER A 91 12.25 -4.22 -6.34
CA SER A 91 13.05 -3.50 -5.36
C SER A 91 14.52 -3.56 -5.76
N ILE A 92 15.18 -2.41 -5.77
CA ILE A 92 16.58 -2.29 -6.19
C ILE A 92 17.41 -1.86 -4.99
N GLY A 93 18.22 -2.78 -4.46
CA GLY A 93 19.20 -2.50 -3.43
C GLY A 93 20.59 -2.32 -4.04
N GLN A 94 21.25 -1.19 -3.80
CA GLN A 94 22.66 -1.00 -4.11
C GLN A 94 23.51 -1.53 -2.96
N LEU A 95 24.53 -2.33 -3.27
CA LEU A 95 25.51 -2.80 -2.30
C LEU A 95 26.58 -1.72 -2.12
N ASN A 96 26.74 -1.26 -0.88
CA ASN A 96 27.79 -0.34 -0.49
C ASN A 96 29.10 -1.09 -0.17
N ARG A 97 30.21 -0.35 -0.08
CA ARG A 97 31.56 -0.92 0.17
C ARG A 97 31.70 -1.61 1.53
N ASP A 98 30.81 -1.31 2.47
CA ASP A 98 30.70 -1.91 3.80
C ASP A 98 29.78 -3.14 3.82
N GLY A 99 29.22 -3.55 2.68
CA GLY A 99 28.27 -4.65 2.57
C GLY A 99 26.83 -4.27 2.95
N ALA A 100 26.56 -3.02 3.31
CA ALA A 100 25.20 -2.56 3.55
C ALA A 100 24.41 -2.42 2.24
N ILE A 101 23.11 -2.67 2.30
CA ILE A 101 22.19 -2.50 1.15
C ILE A 101 21.41 -1.21 1.33
N SER A 102 21.44 -0.35 0.32
CA SER A 102 20.64 0.88 0.25
C SER A 102 19.62 0.78 -0.87
N TYR A 103 18.32 0.89 -0.56
CA TYR A 103 17.26 0.80 -1.57
C TYR A 103 17.10 2.11 -2.33
N LEU A 104 17.06 2.01 -3.66
CA LEU A 104 17.01 3.16 -4.56
C LEU A 104 15.61 3.31 -5.17
N PRO A 105 15.09 4.54 -5.29
CA PRO A 105 13.89 4.81 -6.09
C PRO A 105 14.17 4.84 -7.60
N ILE A 106 15.44 4.78 -8.00
CA ILE A 106 15.89 4.86 -9.39
C ILE A 106 16.20 3.48 -9.97
N THR A 107 15.83 3.32 -11.24
CA THR A 107 16.04 2.11 -12.05
C THR A 107 17.27 2.15 -12.96
N LEU A 108 18.01 3.27 -13.01
CA LEU A 108 19.21 3.40 -13.84
C LEU A 108 20.49 3.01 -13.08
N SER A 109 21.34 2.22 -13.72
CA SER A 109 22.62 1.81 -13.14
C SER A 109 23.68 2.91 -13.14
N GLN A 110 24.58 2.82 -12.18
CA GLN A 110 25.89 3.48 -12.19
C GLN A 110 26.95 2.48 -12.67
N LYS A 111 28.08 2.99 -13.17
CA LYS A 111 29.21 2.16 -13.56
C LYS A 111 29.90 1.53 -12.34
N ASN A 112 30.42 0.31 -12.48
CA ASN A 112 31.18 -0.43 -11.47
C ASN A 112 30.46 -0.53 -10.12
N THR A 113 29.14 -0.74 -10.17
CA THR A 113 28.29 -0.78 -8.98
C THR A 113 27.57 -2.13 -8.90
N SER A 114 27.49 -2.69 -7.70
CA SER A 114 26.80 -3.96 -7.46
C SER A 114 25.40 -3.72 -6.92
N TYR A 115 24.44 -4.49 -7.43
CA TYR A 115 23.03 -4.37 -7.08
C TYR A 115 22.43 -5.73 -6.73
N LYS A 116 21.55 -5.76 -5.74
CA LYS A 116 20.58 -6.82 -5.47
C LYS A 116 19.22 -6.32 -5.97
N ILE A 117 18.80 -6.79 -7.13
CA ILE A 117 17.44 -6.55 -7.64
C ILE A 117 16.56 -7.71 -7.19
N THR A 118 15.44 -7.38 -6.56
CA THR A 118 14.45 -8.36 -6.10
C THR A 118 13.13 -8.08 -6.80
N MET A 119 12.68 -9.02 -7.63
CA MET A 119 11.35 -8.98 -8.25
C MET A 119 10.46 -10.02 -7.56
N ASP A 120 9.44 -9.56 -6.89
CA ASP A 120 8.48 -10.39 -6.15
C ASP A 120 7.16 -10.46 -6.90
N TYR A 121 6.67 -11.67 -7.13
CA TYR A 121 5.25 -11.92 -7.33
C TYR A 121 4.65 -12.39 -6.01
N MET A 122 3.61 -11.71 -5.52
CA MET A 122 3.02 -12.01 -4.21
C MET A 122 1.51 -12.09 -4.32
N LYS A 123 0.92 -13.14 -3.74
CA LYS A 123 -0.48 -13.17 -3.32
C LYS A 123 -0.50 -13.04 -1.79
N TYR A 124 -1.04 -11.94 -1.29
CA TYR A 124 -0.74 -11.47 0.06
C TYR A 124 -1.90 -10.73 0.73
N ALA A 125 -1.81 -10.61 2.05
CA ALA A 125 -2.55 -9.66 2.86
C ALA A 125 -1.59 -8.59 3.39
N THR A 126 -2.08 -7.35 3.53
CA THR A 126 -1.33 -6.29 4.22
C THR A 126 -1.77 -6.24 5.67
N LEU A 127 -0.83 -6.42 6.59
CA LEU A 127 -1.09 -6.36 8.02
C LEU A 127 -0.33 -5.21 8.65
N ALA A 128 -0.99 -4.49 9.56
CA ALA A 128 -0.34 -3.50 10.40
C ALA A 128 0.66 -4.17 11.35
N GLN A 129 1.80 -3.50 11.58
CA GLN A 129 2.77 -3.83 12.60
C GLN A 129 2.66 -2.81 13.72
N VAL A 130 2.39 -3.29 14.92
CA VAL A 130 2.22 -2.48 16.13
C VAL A 130 3.22 -2.96 17.18
N SER A 131 3.94 -2.03 17.79
CA SER A 131 4.85 -2.27 18.92
C SER A 131 4.53 -1.26 20.01
N ASN A 132 4.33 -1.69 21.26
CA ASN A 132 3.92 -0.84 22.38
C ASN A 132 2.69 0.04 22.08
N ASN A 133 1.62 -0.57 21.50
CA ASN A 133 0.44 0.12 20.98
C ASN A 133 0.74 1.19 19.92
N GLN A 134 1.96 1.20 19.38
CA GLN A 134 2.36 2.07 18.31
C GLN A 134 2.51 1.31 16.98
N PHE A 135 1.62 1.53 16.00
CA PHE A 135 1.89 1.37 14.57
C PHE A 135 3.31 1.87 14.25
N ILE A 136 4.14 0.93 13.87
CA ILE A 136 5.53 1.12 13.43
C ILE A 136 5.68 0.78 11.95
N GLY A 137 4.62 0.28 11.32
CA GLY A 137 4.54 0.06 9.89
C GLY A 137 3.64 -1.08 9.49
N SER A 138 3.93 -1.72 8.36
CA SER A 138 3.12 -2.81 7.83
C SER A 138 3.98 -3.94 7.27
N LYS A 139 3.46 -5.17 7.33
CA LYS A 139 4.03 -6.36 6.66
C LYS A 139 3.09 -6.83 5.56
N ARG A 140 3.66 -7.30 4.47
CA ARG A 140 2.99 -8.14 3.47
C ARG A 140 3.20 -9.59 3.87
N VAL A 141 2.10 -10.27 4.16
CA VAL A 141 2.08 -11.68 4.54
C VAL A 141 1.40 -12.47 3.45
N GLY A 142 2.08 -13.46 2.89
CA GLY A 142 1.52 -14.21 1.78
C GLY A 142 2.41 -15.31 1.26
N VAL A 143 2.07 -15.75 0.05
CA VAL A 143 2.80 -16.76 -0.70
C VAL A 143 3.19 -16.17 -2.05
N GLY A 144 4.22 -16.72 -2.66
CA GLY A 144 4.62 -16.24 -3.96
C GLY A 144 5.99 -16.70 -4.40
N LEU A 145 6.58 -15.87 -5.24
CA LEU A 145 7.81 -16.16 -5.94
C LEU A 145 8.71 -14.93 -5.88
N ARG A 146 9.99 -15.16 -5.64
CA ARG A 146 11.00 -14.10 -5.58
C ARG A 146 12.13 -14.41 -6.53
N LEU A 147 12.41 -13.48 -7.42
CA LEU A 147 13.56 -13.53 -8.30
C LEU A 147 14.59 -12.52 -7.81
N ILE A 148 15.80 -13.01 -7.52
CA ILE A 148 16.91 -12.22 -7.02
C ILE A 148 17.99 -12.20 -8.09
N SER A 149 18.29 -11.02 -8.62
CA SER A 149 19.42 -10.77 -9.51
C SER A 149 20.51 -10.05 -8.76
N LEU A 150 21.65 -10.73 -8.59
CA LEU A 150 22.87 -10.15 -8.04
C LEU A 150 23.77 -9.77 -9.20
N ILE A 151 23.84 -8.46 -9.51
CA ILE A 151 24.58 -7.97 -10.67
C ILE A 151 25.70 -7.02 -10.29
N THR A 152 26.71 -6.94 -11.14
CA THR A 152 27.72 -5.88 -11.17
C THR A 152 27.75 -5.28 -12.56
N THR A 153 27.62 -3.96 -12.63
CA THR A 153 27.53 -3.21 -13.90
C THR A 153 28.90 -2.72 -14.34
N ALA A 154 29.24 -2.88 -15.61
CA ALA A 154 30.45 -2.32 -16.24
C ALA A 154 30.18 -0.93 -16.85
N GLU A 155 28.91 -0.60 -17.09
CA GLU A 155 28.46 0.66 -17.69
C GLU A 155 27.33 1.33 -16.88
N THR A 156 27.09 2.61 -17.19
CA THR A 156 26.04 3.42 -16.57
C THR A 156 24.79 3.48 -17.46
N GLY A 157 23.63 3.76 -16.88
CA GLY A 157 22.39 4.00 -17.63
C GLY A 157 21.68 2.73 -18.10
N ILE A 158 22.05 1.57 -17.57
CA ILE A 158 21.30 0.33 -17.80
C ILE A 158 20.03 0.40 -16.96
N ASN A 159 18.86 0.12 -17.58
CA ASN A 159 17.62 -0.04 -16.83
C ASN A 159 17.65 -1.38 -16.08
N ILE A 160 17.96 -1.32 -14.78
CA ILE A 160 18.01 -2.47 -13.86
C ILE A 160 16.67 -2.70 -13.14
N GLY A 161 15.63 -1.93 -13.47
CA GLY A 161 14.25 -2.20 -13.04
C GLY A 161 13.50 -3.21 -13.93
N ASP A 162 14.09 -3.60 -15.06
CA ASP A 162 13.50 -4.47 -16.07
C ASP A 162 14.41 -5.68 -16.35
N LEU A 163 13.87 -6.90 -16.20
CA LEU A 163 14.65 -8.12 -16.38
C LEU A 163 15.12 -8.33 -17.83
N TYR A 164 14.33 -7.93 -18.82
CA TYR A 164 14.72 -8.05 -20.21
C TYR A 164 15.87 -7.10 -20.55
N ALA A 165 15.81 -5.87 -20.05
CA ALA A 165 16.91 -4.90 -20.18
C ALA A 165 18.19 -5.41 -19.50
N ILE A 166 18.07 -6.03 -18.32
CA ILE A 166 19.20 -6.69 -17.64
C ILE A 166 19.78 -7.81 -18.51
N GLY A 167 18.95 -8.67 -19.09
CA GLY A 167 19.39 -9.76 -19.95
C GLY A 167 20.10 -9.30 -21.22
N LEU A 168 19.60 -8.23 -21.85
CA LEU A 168 20.23 -7.61 -23.01
C LEU A 168 21.59 -7.01 -22.64
N ALA A 169 21.66 -6.26 -21.54
CA ALA A 169 22.90 -5.68 -21.05
C ALA A 169 23.93 -6.74 -20.67
N ALA A 170 23.51 -7.88 -20.13
CA ALA A 170 24.39 -9.02 -19.84
C ALA A 170 24.98 -9.61 -21.13
N LYS A 171 24.15 -9.81 -22.15
CA LYS A 171 24.59 -10.30 -23.48
C LYS A 171 25.61 -9.37 -24.13
N GLU A 172 25.47 -8.07 -23.92
CA GLU A 172 26.39 -7.05 -24.43
C GLU A 172 27.66 -6.87 -23.56
N GLY A 173 27.81 -7.64 -22.46
CA GLY A 173 28.94 -7.52 -21.54
C GLY A 173 28.93 -6.26 -20.67
N LYS A 174 27.80 -5.53 -20.64
CA LYS A 174 27.63 -4.28 -19.88
C LYS A 174 27.30 -4.51 -18.41
N LEU A 175 26.89 -5.72 -18.07
CA LEU A 175 26.78 -6.21 -16.70
C LEU A 175 27.08 -7.71 -16.65
N SER A 176 27.37 -8.20 -15.46
CA SER A 176 27.47 -9.64 -15.17
C SER A 176 26.79 -9.93 -13.85
N GLY A 177 26.39 -11.18 -13.62
CA GLY A 177 25.71 -11.54 -12.38
C GLY A 177 25.04 -12.90 -12.41
N THR A 178 24.41 -13.23 -11.30
CA THR A 178 23.68 -14.49 -11.11
C THR A 178 22.25 -14.22 -10.72
N MET A 179 21.36 -15.12 -11.13
CA MET A 179 19.95 -15.09 -10.79
C MET A 179 19.58 -16.28 -9.91
N ILE A 180 18.73 -16.03 -8.93
CA ILE A 180 18.20 -17.01 -7.99
C ILE A 180 16.68 -16.87 -7.99
N ILE A 181 15.97 -17.99 -7.90
CA ILE A 181 14.51 -18.03 -7.73
C ILE A 181 14.19 -18.72 -6.41
N GLU A 182 13.33 -18.08 -5.63
CA GLU A 182 12.83 -18.58 -4.37
C GLU A 182 11.32 -18.76 -4.48
N VAL A 183 10.85 -19.94 -4.05
CA VAL A 183 9.43 -20.22 -3.86
C VAL A 183 9.10 -19.98 -2.40
N ILE A 184 8.14 -19.11 -2.13
CA ILE A 184 7.84 -18.61 -0.78
C ILE A 184 6.46 -19.11 -0.37
N GLY A 185 6.41 -19.95 0.67
CA GLY A 185 5.15 -20.39 1.26
C GLY A 185 4.30 -21.31 0.38
N ILE A 186 4.85 -21.88 -0.70
CA ILE A 186 4.11 -22.80 -1.59
C ILE A 186 4.74 -24.20 -1.48
N LYS A 187 3.93 -25.19 -1.10
CA LYS A 187 4.36 -26.59 -1.02
C LYS A 187 3.54 -27.44 -2.00
N SER A 188 4.19 -27.86 -3.07
CA SER A 188 3.63 -28.76 -4.07
C SER A 188 4.75 -29.58 -4.71
N LYS A 189 4.49 -30.86 -4.98
CA LYS A 189 5.46 -31.76 -5.65
C LYS A 189 5.84 -31.23 -7.03
N GLU A 190 4.86 -30.70 -7.75
CA GLU A 190 5.05 -30.17 -9.10
C GLU A 190 5.90 -28.90 -9.07
N VAL A 191 5.63 -28.01 -8.11
CA VAL A 191 6.40 -26.76 -7.92
C VAL A 191 7.88 -27.04 -7.67
N THR A 192 8.23 -28.04 -6.85
CA THR A 192 9.63 -28.39 -6.58
C THR A 192 10.42 -28.72 -7.84
N THR A 193 9.79 -29.37 -8.83
CA THR A 193 10.46 -29.75 -10.08
C THR A 193 10.67 -28.60 -11.06
N LEU A 194 10.00 -27.48 -10.82
CA LEU A 194 10.01 -26.31 -11.70
C LEU A 194 11.02 -25.25 -11.26
N ILE A 195 11.61 -25.35 -10.06
CA ILE A 195 12.53 -24.35 -9.51
C ILE A 195 13.87 -24.43 -10.27
N PRO A 196 14.25 -23.39 -11.03
CA PRO A 196 15.54 -23.39 -11.74
C PRO A 196 16.71 -23.30 -10.75
N LEU A 197 17.81 -23.96 -11.07
CA LEU A 197 19.05 -23.79 -10.33
C LEU A 197 19.64 -22.38 -10.54
N PRO A 198 20.34 -21.82 -9.52
CA PRO A 198 21.07 -20.57 -9.68
C PRO A 198 21.99 -20.62 -10.90
N SER A 199 21.95 -19.58 -11.72
CA SER A 199 22.68 -19.55 -12.99
C SER A 199 23.04 -18.12 -13.39
N GLU A 200 24.01 -18.01 -14.29
CA GLU A 200 24.44 -16.72 -14.83
C GLU A 200 23.29 -16.02 -15.55
N ILE A 201 23.21 -14.70 -15.38
CA ILE A 201 22.21 -13.87 -16.03
C ILE A 201 22.52 -13.77 -17.51
N ASN A 202 21.59 -14.25 -18.32
CA ASN A 202 21.55 -14.03 -19.76
C ASN A 202 20.09 -14.12 -20.24
N GLN A 203 19.88 -13.85 -21.52
CA GLN A 203 18.54 -13.85 -22.12
C GLN A 203 17.81 -15.19 -21.96
N THR A 204 18.51 -16.32 -22.11
CA THR A 204 17.94 -17.66 -21.95
C THR A 204 17.58 -17.96 -20.51
N THR A 205 18.45 -17.63 -19.55
CA THR A 205 18.18 -17.84 -18.13
C THR A 205 16.94 -17.04 -17.69
N ILE A 206 16.81 -15.79 -18.15
CA ILE A 206 15.64 -14.94 -17.86
C ILE A 206 14.37 -15.52 -18.48
N GLN A 207 14.41 -16.00 -19.72
CA GLN A 207 13.25 -16.64 -20.35
C GLN A 207 12.81 -17.89 -19.58
N ASN A 208 13.75 -18.76 -19.20
CA ASN A 208 13.48 -19.95 -18.43
C ASN A 208 12.90 -19.60 -17.04
N ALA A 209 13.44 -18.58 -16.39
CA ALA A 209 12.92 -18.06 -15.13
C ALA A 209 11.47 -17.58 -15.26
N MET A 210 11.17 -16.75 -16.26
CA MET A 210 9.82 -16.22 -16.48
C MET A 210 8.81 -17.33 -16.78
N GLN A 211 9.22 -18.35 -17.54
CA GLN A 211 8.37 -19.52 -17.82
C GLN A 211 8.11 -20.33 -16.54
N ALA A 212 9.15 -20.61 -15.74
CA ALA A 212 9.03 -21.31 -14.47
C ALA A 212 8.11 -20.53 -13.51
N LEU A 213 8.29 -19.21 -13.41
CA LEU A 213 7.44 -18.34 -12.58
C LEU A 213 5.97 -18.40 -13.01
N ALA A 214 5.69 -18.33 -14.31
CA ALA A 214 4.32 -18.43 -14.83
C ALA A 214 3.68 -19.78 -14.50
N THR A 215 4.43 -20.88 -14.67
CA THR A 215 3.94 -22.21 -14.31
C THR A 215 3.73 -22.36 -12.81
N ILE A 216 4.67 -21.92 -11.96
CA ILE A 216 4.50 -22.01 -10.51
C ILE A 216 3.33 -21.13 -10.03
N LYS A 217 3.15 -19.96 -10.63
CA LYS A 217 2.01 -19.07 -10.34
C LYS A 217 0.67 -19.77 -10.60
N SER A 218 0.51 -20.49 -11.71
CA SER A 218 -0.75 -21.20 -11.97
C SER A 218 -1.00 -22.30 -10.94
N LYS A 219 0.07 -22.96 -10.47
CA LYS A 219 0.02 -24.01 -9.44
C LYS A 219 -0.39 -23.54 -8.04
N ILE A 220 -0.42 -22.24 -7.77
CA ILE A 220 -0.95 -21.71 -6.50
C ILE A 220 -2.42 -22.12 -6.31
N TYR A 221 -3.17 -22.19 -7.41
CA TYR A 221 -4.62 -22.45 -7.41
C TYR A 221 -5.00 -23.95 -7.46
N ASP A 222 -4.04 -24.84 -7.69
CA ASP A 222 -4.25 -26.29 -7.71
C ASP A 222 -4.65 -26.83 -6.32
N GLU A 223 -5.58 -27.78 -6.27
CA GLU A 223 -6.12 -28.37 -5.04
C GLU A 223 -5.04 -29.06 -4.19
N GLU A 224 -4.08 -29.71 -4.84
CA GLU A 224 -2.96 -30.43 -4.20
C GLU A 224 -1.90 -29.49 -3.61
N THR A 225 -1.95 -28.20 -3.95
CA THR A 225 -0.98 -27.21 -3.47
C THR A 225 -1.35 -26.74 -2.07
N ARG A 226 -0.42 -26.91 -1.11
CA ARG A 226 -0.56 -26.38 0.25
C ARG A 226 0.14 -25.03 0.37
N LEU A 227 -0.52 -24.10 1.05
CA LEU A 227 -0.06 -22.73 1.23
C LEU A 227 0.34 -22.50 2.69
N TYR A 228 1.47 -21.85 2.89
CA TYR A 228 2.03 -21.47 4.19
C TYR A 228 2.43 -20.00 4.12
N PRO A 229 1.51 -19.06 4.39
CA PRO A 229 1.82 -17.64 4.30
C PRO A 229 3.03 -17.23 5.17
N GLN A 230 3.93 -16.44 4.58
CA GLN A 230 5.16 -15.94 5.21
C GLN A 230 5.23 -14.43 5.10
N VAL A 231 5.99 -13.79 5.98
CA VAL A 231 6.31 -12.36 5.90
C VAL A 231 7.28 -12.16 4.74
N MET A 232 6.83 -11.49 3.66
CA MET A 232 7.62 -11.34 2.43
C MET A 232 8.28 -9.96 2.32
N ALA A 233 7.60 -8.92 2.80
CA ALA A 233 8.08 -7.56 2.73
C ALA A 233 7.56 -6.72 3.90
N ILE A 234 8.34 -5.73 4.32
CA ILE A 234 7.98 -4.82 5.40
C ILE A 234 8.11 -3.38 4.94
N LYS A 235 7.27 -2.51 5.46
CA LYS A 235 7.43 -1.07 5.36
C LYS A 235 7.53 -0.53 6.77
N LYS A 236 8.73 -0.10 7.16
CA LYS A 236 8.96 0.56 8.44
C LYS A 236 8.65 2.05 8.28
N TYR A 237 8.07 2.62 9.32
CA TYR A 237 7.89 4.06 9.39
C TYR A 237 8.71 4.53 10.61
N LYS A 238 9.87 5.15 10.35
CA LYS A 238 10.76 5.71 11.39
C LYS A 238 10.60 7.22 11.42
N ASN A 239 10.20 7.79 12.56
CA ASN A 239 10.28 9.22 12.92
C ASN A 239 9.86 10.27 11.86
N GLU A 240 9.24 9.89 10.76
CA GLU A 240 8.33 10.78 10.04
C GLU A 240 7.10 10.93 10.94
N GLU A 241 6.45 12.09 10.92
CA GLU A 241 5.05 12.20 11.32
C GLU A 241 4.27 11.25 10.41
N ILE A 242 4.22 9.99 10.82
CA ILE A 242 3.20 9.08 10.37
C ILE A 242 1.94 9.81 10.81
N GLN A 243 1.08 10.20 9.86
CA GLN A 243 -0.34 10.31 10.19
C GLN A 243 -0.76 8.91 10.56
N ILE A 244 -0.50 8.58 11.81
CA ILE A 244 -0.96 7.35 12.35
C ILE A 244 -2.45 7.59 12.47
N VAL A 245 -3.23 6.88 11.66
CA VAL A 245 -4.60 6.57 12.05
C VAL A 245 -4.46 5.66 13.27
N LYS A 246 -4.24 6.30 14.41
CA LYS A 246 -4.26 5.74 15.74
C LYS A 246 -5.34 6.48 16.47
N THR A 247 -6.47 5.79 16.60
CA THR A 247 -6.94 5.41 17.93
C THR A 247 -5.84 5.55 18.98
N ASN A 248 -5.97 6.56 19.83
CA ASN A 248 -5.59 6.53 21.25
C ASN A 248 -6.14 7.80 21.92
N GLY A 249 -7.12 7.62 22.81
CA GLY A 249 -7.00 8.28 24.12
C GLY A 249 -5.69 7.79 24.75
N ASP A 250 -4.88 8.58 25.42
CA ASP A 250 -5.07 9.91 25.96
C ASP A 250 -3.76 10.68 25.77
N THR A 251 -3.83 11.92 25.27
CA THR A 251 -3.51 13.11 26.07
C THR A 251 -3.68 14.36 25.22
N VAL A 252 -4.53 15.25 25.73
CA VAL A 252 -5.05 16.49 25.13
C VAL A 252 -5.97 16.22 23.93
N PHE A 253 -7.14 15.65 24.25
CA PHE A 253 -8.28 15.55 23.35
C PHE A 253 -8.66 16.92 22.81
N ASN A 254 -8.27 17.22 21.57
CA ASN A 254 -8.92 18.27 20.82
C ASN A 254 -10.06 17.63 20.00
N ILE A 255 -11.28 17.87 20.46
CA ILE A 255 -12.50 17.14 20.05
C ILE A 255 -12.85 17.38 18.57
N GLU A 256 -12.23 18.38 17.93
CA GLU A 256 -12.54 18.81 16.57
C GLU A 256 -12.13 17.83 15.46
N ASN A 257 -11.08 17.02 15.65
CA ASN A 257 -10.49 16.20 14.55
C ASN A 257 -10.98 14.74 14.50
N ALA A 258 -11.82 14.29 15.44
CA ALA A 258 -12.21 12.87 15.56
C ALA A 258 -13.43 12.48 14.69
N ILE A 259 -14.13 13.46 14.11
CA ILE A 259 -15.36 13.29 13.33
C ILE A 259 -15.17 14.02 11.99
N GLU A 260 -14.11 13.68 11.26
CA GLU A 260 -13.89 14.09 9.86
C GLU A 260 -14.21 12.97 8.87
N ASP A 261 -14.71 11.83 9.36
CA ASP A 261 -15.09 10.71 8.51
C ASP A 261 -16.44 10.97 7.84
N HIS A 262 -16.40 11.38 6.58
CA HIS A 262 -17.58 11.58 5.72
C HIS A 262 -18.30 10.26 5.35
N SER A 263 -17.94 9.11 5.95
CA SER A 263 -18.67 7.85 5.78
C SER A 263 -19.70 7.57 6.88
N ILE A 264 -19.96 8.53 7.79
CA ILE A 264 -20.97 8.35 8.85
C ILE A 264 -22.37 8.24 8.25
N GLN A 265 -23.00 7.11 8.53
CA GLN A 265 -24.27 6.72 7.96
C GLN A 265 -25.24 6.30 9.06
N LEU A 266 -25.80 7.26 9.80
CA LEU A 266 -26.79 6.95 10.83
C LEU A 266 -27.96 6.17 10.20
N GLN A 267 -28.46 6.52 9.03
CA GLN A 267 -29.64 5.83 8.45
C GLN A 267 -29.45 5.34 7.01
N PHE A 268 -28.27 5.56 6.44
CA PHE A 268 -27.95 5.04 5.11
C PHE A 268 -27.60 3.55 5.16
N GLY A 269 -28.44 2.71 4.57
CA GLY A 269 -28.05 1.37 4.11
C GLY A 269 -27.26 1.46 2.79
N ASN A 270 -27.29 0.41 1.95
CA ASN A 270 -26.80 0.47 0.56
C ASN A 270 -27.68 1.37 -0.33
N ILE A 271 -27.80 2.64 0.04
CA ILE A 271 -28.69 3.62 -0.55
C ILE A 271 -27.94 4.28 -1.71
N LYS A 272 -28.54 4.23 -2.89
CA LYS A 272 -28.01 4.90 -4.07
C LYS A 272 -28.51 6.34 -4.08
N PHE A 273 -27.61 7.27 -3.81
CA PHE A 273 -27.86 8.68 -4.04
C PHE A 273 -27.96 8.97 -5.53
N SER A 274 -28.71 10.02 -5.89
CA SER A 274 -28.81 10.48 -7.28
C SER A 274 -27.51 11.07 -7.82
N SER A 275 -26.61 11.51 -6.94
CA SER A 275 -25.26 12.01 -7.26
C SER A 275 -24.32 11.86 -6.07
N GLU A 276 -23.00 11.85 -6.34
CA GLU A 276 -21.93 11.83 -5.33
C GLU A 276 -21.96 13.09 -4.44
N GLU A 277 -22.29 14.25 -5.01
CA GLU A 277 -22.47 15.52 -4.29
C GLU A 277 -23.59 15.45 -3.24
N LYS A 278 -24.71 14.79 -3.55
CA LYS A 278 -25.83 14.59 -2.61
C LYS A 278 -25.45 13.65 -1.46
N GLN A 279 -24.59 12.67 -1.73
CA GLN A 279 -24.05 11.77 -0.72
C GLN A 279 -23.10 12.49 0.22
N GLU A 280 -22.25 13.36 -0.31
CA GLU A 280 -21.32 14.18 0.47
C GLU A 280 -22.08 15.19 1.35
N GLU A 281 -23.07 15.90 0.78
CA GLU A 281 -23.96 16.83 1.50
C GLU A 281 -24.66 16.14 2.68
N ALA A 282 -25.25 14.97 2.45
CA ALA A 282 -25.89 14.17 3.48
C ALA A 282 -24.93 13.75 4.60
N SER A 283 -23.73 13.30 4.22
CA SER A 283 -22.74 12.80 5.17
C SER A 283 -22.19 13.93 6.05
N LEU A 284 -22.02 15.12 5.49
CA LEU A 284 -21.61 16.32 6.23
C LEU A 284 -22.62 16.70 7.32
N LEU A 285 -23.91 16.71 6.99
CA LEU A 285 -24.97 17.04 7.96
C LEU A 285 -25.05 16.02 9.11
N LEU A 286 -24.89 14.72 8.81
CA LEU A 286 -24.86 13.67 9.84
C LEU A 286 -23.61 13.75 10.72
N VAL A 287 -22.45 14.07 10.14
CA VAL A 287 -21.21 14.32 10.87
C VAL A 287 -21.38 15.51 11.83
N GLU A 288 -21.98 16.60 11.38
CA GLU A 288 -22.22 17.80 12.20
C GLU A 288 -23.22 17.53 13.33
N ALA A 289 -24.29 16.79 13.04
CA ALA A 289 -25.26 16.35 14.05
C ALA A 289 -24.61 15.51 15.14
N LEU A 290 -23.86 14.47 14.75
CA LEU A 290 -23.20 13.56 15.68
C LEU A 290 -22.12 14.28 16.50
N ARG A 291 -21.39 15.20 15.88
CA ARG A 291 -20.42 16.07 16.57
C ARG A 291 -21.08 16.91 17.64
N SER A 292 -22.22 17.53 17.32
CA SER A 292 -22.97 18.34 18.27
C SER A 292 -23.54 17.50 19.42
N ILE A 293 -23.99 16.26 19.13
CA ILE A 293 -24.50 15.32 20.15
C ILE A 293 -23.39 14.93 21.13
N ILE A 294 -22.21 14.60 20.61
CA ILE A 294 -21.04 14.26 21.41
C ILE A 294 -20.57 15.45 22.25
N ASN A 295 -20.66 16.67 21.71
CA ASN A 295 -20.33 17.90 22.42
C ASN A 295 -21.44 18.40 23.35
N LYS A 296 -22.53 17.63 23.47
CA LYS A 296 -23.69 17.94 24.30
C LYS A 296 -24.29 19.31 23.98
N ASN A 297 -24.32 19.65 22.69
CA ASN A 297 -24.93 20.86 22.17
C ASN A 297 -26.28 20.52 21.52
N ILE A 298 -27.30 20.40 22.38
CA ILE A 298 -28.64 19.95 22.00
C ILE A 298 -29.26 20.77 20.86
N GLU A 299 -29.09 22.09 20.88
CA GLU A 299 -29.71 22.99 19.88
C GLU A 299 -29.10 22.79 18.48
N THR A 300 -27.78 22.66 18.40
CA THR A 300 -27.11 22.38 17.12
C THR A 300 -27.37 20.95 16.67
N SER A 301 -27.45 19.97 17.60
CA SER A 301 -27.81 18.58 17.27
C SER A 301 -29.17 18.46 16.62
N ILE A 302 -30.20 19.06 17.22
CA ILE A 302 -31.57 19.05 16.69
C ILE A 302 -31.59 19.75 15.33
N LYS A 303 -30.98 20.93 15.24
CA LYS A 303 -30.95 21.70 13.99
C LYS A 303 -30.33 20.92 12.83
N SER A 304 -29.15 20.31 13.02
CA SER A 304 -28.47 19.57 11.94
C SER A 304 -29.24 18.32 11.51
N LEU A 305 -29.92 17.62 12.44
CA LEU A 305 -30.78 16.48 12.08
C LEU A 305 -32.05 16.91 11.35
N GLN A 306 -32.66 18.04 11.73
CA GLN A 306 -33.81 18.61 11.02
C GLN A 306 -33.43 19.08 9.61
N GLU A 307 -32.27 19.74 9.44
CA GLU A 307 -31.76 20.14 8.13
C GLU A 307 -31.48 18.92 7.23
N TYR A 308 -30.95 17.85 7.82
CA TYR A 308 -30.79 16.59 7.14
C TYR A 308 -32.14 15.97 6.70
N GLU A 309 -33.14 15.87 7.59
CA GLU A 309 -34.46 15.31 7.21
C GLU A 309 -35.17 16.14 6.14
N GLN A 310 -35.05 17.47 6.20
CA GLN A 310 -35.62 18.35 5.20
C GLN A 310 -34.97 18.17 3.82
N ALA A 311 -33.64 18.01 3.79
CA ALA A 311 -32.89 17.78 2.55
C ALA A 311 -33.06 16.34 2.02
N PHE A 312 -33.33 15.38 2.91
CA PHE A 312 -33.31 13.94 2.64
C PHE A 312 -34.51 13.19 3.27
N PRO A 313 -35.78 13.55 2.93
CA PRO A 313 -36.98 13.08 3.63
C PRO A 313 -37.30 11.58 3.48
N LEU A 314 -36.61 10.88 2.56
CA LEU A 314 -36.74 9.43 2.39
C LEU A 314 -35.81 8.62 3.31
N TYR A 315 -34.95 9.29 4.08
CA TYR A 315 -33.88 8.68 4.88
C TYR A 315 -33.96 9.21 6.32
N SER A 316 -34.98 8.77 7.04
CA SER A 316 -35.39 9.22 8.38
C SER A 316 -34.29 9.02 9.44
N VAL A 317 -34.06 10.03 10.30
CA VAL A 317 -33.26 9.96 11.55
C VAL A 317 -34.13 10.16 12.80
N ASP A 318 -35.45 10.06 12.62
CA ASP A 318 -36.51 10.42 13.56
C ASP A 318 -36.27 9.82 14.95
N ILE A 319 -35.79 8.58 15.05
CA ILE A 319 -35.53 7.92 16.35
C ILE A 319 -34.58 8.74 17.24
N VAL A 320 -33.52 9.32 16.68
CA VAL A 320 -32.57 10.14 17.45
C VAL A 320 -33.11 11.55 17.61
N LEU A 321 -33.70 12.12 16.56
CA LEU A 321 -34.26 13.47 16.59
C LEU A 321 -35.39 13.57 17.62
N ASP A 322 -36.36 12.67 17.57
CA ASP A 322 -37.46 12.55 18.54
C ASP A 322 -36.91 12.43 19.96
N LYS A 323 -35.88 11.59 20.16
CA LYS A 323 -35.30 11.42 21.49
C LYS A 323 -34.67 12.71 22.03
N LEU A 324 -33.98 13.45 21.15
CA LEU A 324 -33.38 14.74 21.48
C LEU A 324 -34.45 15.80 21.75
N GLU A 325 -35.53 15.82 20.97
CA GLU A 325 -36.65 16.75 21.16
C GLU A 325 -37.45 16.45 22.44
N GLU A 326 -37.80 15.18 22.69
CA GLU A 326 -38.49 14.73 23.90
C GLU A 326 -37.71 15.06 25.18
N SER A 327 -36.39 14.93 25.11
CA SER A 327 -35.50 15.13 26.27
C SER A 327 -34.83 16.51 26.26
N ARG A 328 -35.27 17.44 25.40
CA ARG A 328 -34.57 18.70 25.11
C ARG A 328 -34.30 19.53 26.34
N THR A 329 -35.28 19.63 27.25
CA THR A 329 -35.15 20.42 28.50
C THR A 329 -34.09 19.85 29.43
N ASP A 330 -34.00 18.52 29.54
CA ASP A 330 -33.06 17.84 30.42
C ASP A 330 -31.64 17.86 29.83
N LEU A 331 -31.54 17.71 28.51
CA LEU A 331 -30.28 17.71 27.77
C LEU A 331 -29.61 19.09 27.69
N GLN A 332 -30.28 20.17 28.08
CA GLN A 332 -29.64 21.48 28.27
C GLN A 332 -28.55 21.42 29.35
N ASP A 333 -28.69 20.55 30.35
CA ASP A 333 -27.61 20.23 31.27
C ASP A 333 -26.66 19.21 30.61
N LYS A 334 -25.41 19.62 30.39
CA LYS A 334 -24.37 18.75 29.82
C LYS A 334 -24.01 17.57 30.74
N ASN A 335 -24.38 17.60 32.00
CA ASN A 335 -24.15 16.50 32.94
C ASN A 335 -25.39 15.63 33.16
N SER A 336 -26.50 15.92 32.46
CA SER A 336 -27.72 15.13 32.57
C SER A 336 -27.45 13.67 32.16
N PRO A 337 -27.95 12.68 32.93
CA PRO A 337 -27.85 11.26 32.59
C PRO A 337 -28.65 10.89 31.34
N GLU A 338 -29.55 11.76 30.87
CA GLU A 338 -30.31 11.59 29.63
C GLU A 338 -29.37 11.54 28.40
N TRP A 339 -28.22 12.22 28.44
CA TRP A 339 -27.21 12.12 27.37
C TRP A 339 -26.74 10.68 27.15
N LYS A 340 -26.59 9.90 28.23
CA LYS A 340 -26.20 8.49 28.12
C LYS A 340 -27.27 7.65 27.43
N LYS A 341 -28.55 7.98 27.63
CA LYS A 341 -29.67 7.31 26.95
C LYS A 341 -29.64 7.63 25.45
N VAL A 342 -29.31 8.86 25.08
CA VAL A 342 -29.13 9.26 23.66
C VAL A 342 -27.95 8.52 23.03
N TYR A 343 -26.82 8.40 23.73
CA TYR A 343 -25.64 7.68 23.22
C TYR A 343 -25.92 6.19 23.03
N GLN A 344 -26.57 5.57 24.02
CA GLN A 344 -26.96 4.17 23.91
C GLN A 344 -27.93 3.96 22.74
N LEU A 345 -28.90 4.85 22.56
CA LEU A 345 -29.83 4.77 21.42
C LEU A 345 -29.11 4.84 20.07
N ILE A 346 -28.08 5.68 19.96
CA ILE A 346 -27.25 5.77 18.75
C ILE A 346 -26.44 4.49 18.54
N LEU A 347 -25.84 3.94 19.59
CA LEU A 347 -25.09 2.69 19.51
C LEU A 347 -25.97 1.51 19.11
N ASP A 348 -27.12 1.36 19.76
CA ASP A 348 -28.05 0.24 19.54
C ASP A 348 -28.57 0.19 18.10
N ASN A 349 -28.75 1.35 17.46
CA ASN A 349 -29.32 1.43 16.13
C ASN A 349 -28.26 1.58 15.02
N TYR A 350 -27.07 2.13 15.33
CA TYR A 350 -26.14 2.61 14.30
C TYR A 350 -24.66 2.23 14.52
N ALA A 351 -24.31 1.48 15.57
CA ALA A 351 -22.91 1.15 15.86
C ALA A 351 -22.15 0.54 14.66
N GLU A 352 -22.80 -0.33 13.87
CA GLU A 352 -22.17 -0.96 12.70
C GLU A 352 -21.77 0.03 11.59
N ARG A 353 -22.32 1.24 11.61
CA ARG A 353 -22.11 2.31 10.61
C ARG A 353 -21.35 3.50 11.15
N LEU A 354 -20.83 3.38 12.38
CA LEU A 354 -20.03 4.40 13.02
C LEU A 354 -18.56 3.99 13.02
N PRO A 355 -17.63 4.95 12.85
CA PRO A 355 -16.22 4.69 13.09
C PRO A 355 -16.00 4.18 14.51
N SER A 356 -15.09 3.23 14.70
CA SER A 356 -14.82 2.64 16.03
C SER A 356 -14.39 3.67 17.08
N SER A 357 -13.79 4.79 16.67
CA SER A 357 -13.47 5.92 17.53
C SER A 357 -14.70 6.63 18.10
N VAL A 358 -15.77 6.74 17.31
CA VAL A 358 -17.04 7.31 17.73
C VAL A 358 -17.77 6.34 18.66
N ILE A 359 -17.81 5.05 18.32
CA ILE A 359 -18.40 4.00 19.17
C ILE A 359 -17.77 4.05 20.57
N GLN A 360 -16.44 3.98 20.64
CA GLN A 360 -15.71 4.03 21.91
C GLN A 360 -15.98 5.31 22.69
N LYS A 361 -16.20 6.45 22.02
CA LYS A 361 -16.52 7.71 22.69
C LYS A 361 -17.93 7.71 23.28
N LEU A 362 -18.91 7.21 22.55
CA LEU A 362 -20.29 7.08 23.01
C LEU A 362 -20.41 6.08 24.18
N GLU A 363 -19.63 5.00 24.16
CA GLU A 363 -19.58 4.02 25.26
C GLU A 363 -18.96 4.58 26.55
N ASN A 364 -17.99 5.49 26.42
CA ASN A 364 -17.25 6.07 27.54
C ASN A 364 -17.83 7.40 28.07
N SER A 365 -18.86 7.97 27.41
CA SER A 365 -19.51 9.23 27.78
C SER A 365 -20.78 9.01 28.59
#